data_AF-A0AAF0TUJ4-F1
#
_entry.id   AF-A0AAF0TUJ4-F1
#
_cell.length_a   1.000
_cell.length_b   1.000
_cell.length_c   1.000
_cell.angle_alpha   90.00
_cell.angle_beta   90.00
_cell.angle_gamma   90.00
#
_symmetry.space_group_name_H-M   'P 1'
#
loop_
_entity.id
_entity.type
_entity.pdbx_description
1 polymer ?
#
loop_
_entity_poly.entity_id
_entity_poly.type
_entity_poly.pdbx_seq_one_letter_code
_entity_poly.pdbx_strand_id
1 'polypeptide(L)'
;MLKVFRGEEQDKALEEYYAKLSVLEDGINSSSLGITSNINNIGMLDIMIVITLGAYKVQEEVFGFKLLEAEKTPLLYSWVTTLIELPIVKGITPSHDKVVSFLLFLKK
;
A
#
# COMPACT_ATOMS: atom_id res chain seq x y z
N MET A 1 15.63 -4.53 -12.65
CA MET A 1 14.74 -3.97 -13.67
C MET A 1 13.51 -4.79 -13.92
N LEU A 2 12.40 -4.32 -13.36
CA LEU A 2 11.08 -4.85 -13.67
C LEU A 2 10.51 -4.12 -14.89
N LYS A 3 10.04 -4.88 -15.89
CA LYS A 3 9.45 -4.32 -17.11
C LYS A 3 8.12 -3.58 -16.84
N VAL A 4 7.46 -3.93 -15.75
CA VAL A 4 6.22 -3.33 -15.22
C VAL A 4 6.27 -1.80 -15.05
N PHE A 5 7.44 -1.17 -15.06
CA PHE A 5 7.60 0.27 -14.95
C PHE A 5 7.85 0.98 -16.30
N ARG A 6 7.44 0.38 -17.43
CA ARG A 6 7.74 0.89 -18.77
C ARG A 6 6.52 0.85 -19.71
N GLY A 7 6.12 2.03 -20.21
CA GLY A 7 5.18 2.17 -21.33
C GLY A 7 3.88 1.37 -21.13
N GLU A 8 3.45 0.65 -22.15
CA GLU A 8 2.19 -0.10 -22.14
C GLU A 8 2.12 -1.18 -21.02
N GLU A 9 3.25 -1.76 -20.60
CA GLU A 9 3.25 -2.72 -19.48
C GLU A 9 2.92 -2.04 -18.15
N GLN A 10 3.28 -0.77 -17.98
CA GLN A 10 2.97 0.00 -16.79
C GLN A 10 1.48 0.33 -16.71
N ASP A 11 0.88 0.76 -17.82
CA ASP A 11 -0.53 1.12 -17.87
C ASP A 11 -1.42 -0.09 -17.55
N LYS A 12 -1.13 -1.25 -18.17
CA LYS A 12 -1.84 -2.51 -17.89
C LYS A 12 -1.69 -2.95 -16.43
N ALA A 13 -0.48 -2.85 -15.88
CA ALA A 13 -0.23 -3.22 -14.49
C ALA A 13 -0.96 -2.29 -13.51
N LEU A 14 -1.08 -1.00 -13.83
CA LEU A 14 -1.85 -0.05 -13.02
C LEU A 14 -3.34 -0.34 -13.08
N GLU A 15 -3.89 -0.65 -14.25
CA GLU A 15 -5.30 -1.07 -14.38
C GLU A 15 -5.60 -2.31 -13.53
N GLU A 16 -4.77 -3.35 -13.63
CA GLU A 16 -4.90 -4.56 -12.80
C GLU A 16 -4.73 -4.27 -11.31
N TYR A 17 -3.81 -3.36 -10.96
CA TYR A 17 -3.56 -2.97 -9.58
C TYR A 17 -4.78 -2.29 -8.98
N TYR A 18 -5.37 -1.30 -9.66
CA TYR A 18 -6.57 -0.61 -9.18
C TYR A 18 -7.78 -1.54 -9.10
N ALA A 19 -7.92 -2.49 -10.05
CA ALA A 19 -8.97 -3.51 -9.97
C ALA A 19 -8.83 -4.37 -8.70
N LYS A 20 -7.60 -4.77 -8.34
CA LYS A 20 -7.33 -5.53 -7.10
C LYS A 20 -7.59 -4.70 -5.85
N LEU A 21 -7.26 -3.41 -5.86
CA LEU A 21 -7.58 -2.51 -4.74
C LEU A 21 -9.09 -2.36 -4.55
N SER A 22 -9.86 -2.27 -5.62
CA SER A 22 -11.33 -2.24 -5.54
C SER A 22 -11.89 -3.50 -4.89
N VAL A 23 -11.39 -4.68 -5.26
CA VAL A 23 -11.80 -5.95 -4.64
C VAL A 23 -11.47 -5.97 -3.14
N LEU A 24 -10.30 -5.44 -2.76
CA LEU A 24 -9.90 -5.34 -1.36
C LEU A 24 -10.82 -4.38 -0.58
N GLU A 25 -11.11 -3.21 -1.13
CA GLU A 25 -12.05 -2.22 -0.57
C GLU A 25 -13.46 -2.83 -0.36
N ASP A 26 -13.98 -3.57 -1.33
CA ASP A 26 -15.28 -4.25 -1.22
C ASP A 26 -15.26 -5.35 -0.15
N GLY A 27 -14.14 -6.07 -0.02
CA GLY A 27 -13.92 -7.04 1.05
C GLY A 27 -13.92 -6.40 2.44
N ILE A 28 -13.36 -5.19 2.57
CA ILE A 28 -13.39 -4.40 3.79
C ILE A 28 -14.82 -3.98 4.12
N ASN A 29 -15.52 -3.39 3.13
CA ASN A 29 -16.87 -2.85 3.31
C ASN A 29 -17.91 -3.94 3.65
N SER A 30 -17.78 -5.13 3.05
CA SER A 30 -18.66 -6.27 3.32
C SER A 30 -18.45 -6.93 4.68
N SER A 31 -17.53 -6.42 5.51
CA SER A 31 -17.08 -7.00 6.79
C SER A 31 -16.46 -8.41 6.69
N SER A 32 -16.24 -8.91 5.47
CA SER A 32 -15.68 -10.25 5.21
C SER A 32 -14.22 -10.38 5.63
N LEU A 33 -13.48 -9.27 5.67
CA LEU A 33 -12.08 -9.23 6.07
C LEU A 33 -11.87 -9.03 7.59
N GLY A 34 -12.97 -8.92 8.37
CA GLY A 34 -12.89 -8.94 9.82
C GLY A 34 -11.96 -7.88 10.41
N ILE A 35 -11.98 -6.65 9.86
CA ILE A 35 -11.19 -5.53 10.39
C ILE A 35 -11.70 -5.21 11.78
N THR A 36 -11.06 -5.82 12.77
CA THR A 36 -11.24 -5.41 14.14
C THR A 36 -10.42 -4.14 14.29
N SER A 37 -11.08 -3.01 14.49
CA SER A 37 -10.45 -1.73 14.86
C SER A 37 -9.78 -1.79 16.25
N ASN A 38 -9.45 -2.98 16.74
CA ASN A 38 -8.80 -3.21 18.00
C ASN A 38 -7.29 -3.05 17.81
N ILE A 39 -6.85 -1.80 17.95
CA ILE A 39 -5.45 -1.38 17.87
C ILE A 39 -4.55 -2.14 18.88
N ASN A 40 -5.15 -2.80 19.88
CA ASN A 40 -4.42 -3.60 20.87
C ASN A 40 -3.95 -4.97 20.35
N ASN A 41 -4.41 -5.42 19.16
CA ASN A 41 -4.00 -6.70 18.59
C ASN A 41 -3.82 -6.58 17.07
N ILE A 42 -2.58 -6.35 16.63
CA ILE A 42 -2.22 -6.40 15.21
C ILE A 42 -2.41 -7.83 14.69
N GLY A 43 -3.31 -8.00 13.73
CA GLY A 43 -3.58 -9.27 13.07
C GLY A 43 -2.66 -9.53 11.88
N MET A 44 -2.72 -10.74 11.33
CA MET A 44 -1.96 -11.12 10.14
C MET A 44 -2.28 -10.22 8.93
N LEU A 45 -3.55 -9.85 8.77
CA LEU A 45 -3.99 -9.00 7.66
C LEU A 45 -3.42 -7.57 7.78
N ASP A 46 -3.40 -7.00 8.98
CA ASP A 46 -2.76 -5.70 9.25
C ASP A 46 -1.28 -5.70 8.84
N ILE A 47 -0.55 -6.78 9.18
CA ILE A 47 0.86 -6.95 8.82
C ILE A 47 1.02 -6.99 7.30
N MET A 48 0.18 -7.75 6.59
CA MET A 48 0.22 -7.83 5.13
C MET A 48 -0.09 -6.47 4.48
N ILE A 49 -1.04 -5.72 5.02
CA ILE A 49 -1.36 -4.36 4.57
C ILE A 49 -0.16 -3.42 4.77
N VAL A 50 0.47 -3.42 5.93
CA VAL A 50 1.66 -2.58 6.21
C VAL A 50 2.83 -2.93 5.28
N ILE A 51 3.13 -4.22 5.09
CA ILE A 51 4.25 -4.64 4.25
C ILE A 51 4.01 -4.25 2.78
N THR A 52 2.76 -4.33 2.32
CA THR A 52 2.42 -4.08 0.91
C THR A 52 2.23 -2.61 0.59
N LEU A 53 1.50 -1.88 1.45
CA LEU A 53 1.02 -0.51 1.21
C LEU A 53 1.61 0.52 2.19
N GLY A 54 2.32 0.11 3.25
CA GLY A 54 2.82 1.04 4.26
C GLY A 54 3.82 2.07 3.72
N ALA A 55 4.52 1.75 2.64
CA ALA A 55 5.44 2.65 1.94
C ALA A 55 4.79 3.45 0.78
N TYR A 56 3.46 3.45 0.64
CA TYR A 56 2.77 3.99 -0.54
C TYR A 56 3.22 5.42 -0.89
N LYS A 57 3.40 6.31 0.09
CA LYS A 57 3.85 7.69 -0.17
C LYS A 57 5.20 7.76 -0.90
N VAL A 58 6.16 6.93 -0.48
CA VAL A 58 7.49 6.87 -1.11
C VAL A 58 7.42 6.17 -2.47
N GLN A 59 6.56 5.17 -2.60
CA GLN A 59 6.31 4.51 -3.88
C GLN A 59 5.71 5.49 -4.90
N GLU A 60 4.73 6.30 -4.50
CA GLU A 60 4.14 7.35 -5.34
C GLU A 60 5.17 8.41 -5.76
N GLU A 61 6.03 8.83 -4.82
CA GLU A 61 7.13 9.76 -5.09
C GLU A 61 8.11 9.22 -6.15
N VAL A 62 8.55 7.97 -6.00
CA VAL A 62 9.56 7.36 -6.89
C VAL A 62 8.98 6.99 -8.26
N PHE A 63 7.74 6.52 -8.29
CA PHE A 63 7.12 6.03 -9.52
C PHE A 63 6.37 7.10 -10.30
N GLY A 64 5.92 8.18 -9.66
CA GLY A 64 5.27 9.32 -10.31
C GLY A 64 3.79 9.10 -10.64
N PHE A 65 3.15 8.10 -10.02
CA PHE A 65 1.72 7.84 -10.12
C PHE A 65 1.13 7.53 -8.75
N LYS A 66 -0.19 7.65 -8.63
CA LYS A 66 -0.91 7.34 -7.39
C LYS A 66 -1.06 5.83 -7.20
N LEU A 67 -0.89 5.36 -5.97
CA LEU A 67 -1.11 3.97 -5.58
C LEU A 67 -2.31 3.87 -4.65
N LEU A 68 -2.48 4.83 -3.75
CA LEU A 68 -3.59 4.79 -2.80
C LEU A 68 -4.29 6.15 -2.74
N GLU A 69 -5.55 6.16 -3.15
CA GLU A 69 -6.36 7.37 -3.27
C GLU A 69 -7.56 7.28 -2.33
N ALA A 70 -7.72 8.26 -1.45
CA ALA A 70 -8.83 8.30 -0.49
C ALA A 70 -10.21 8.37 -1.17
N GLU A 71 -10.28 8.95 -2.38
CA GLU A 71 -11.52 9.05 -3.15
C GLU A 71 -11.98 7.72 -3.74
N LYS A 72 -11.03 6.84 -4.12
CA LYS A 72 -11.31 5.55 -4.76
C LYS A 72 -11.42 4.40 -3.75
N THR A 73 -10.59 4.43 -2.71
CA THR A 73 -10.50 3.38 -1.70
C THR A 73 -10.45 3.98 -0.28
N PRO A 74 -11.53 4.64 0.18
CA PRO A 74 -11.55 5.38 1.44
C PRO A 74 -11.27 4.51 2.67
N LEU A 75 -11.80 3.28 2.72
CA LEU A 75 -11.65 2.39 3.86
C LEU A 75 -10.22 1.83 3.92
N LEU A 76 -9.69 1.36 2.81
CA LEU A 76 -8.30 0.92 2.71
C LEU A 76 -7.32 2.06 3.00
N TYR A 77 -7.58 3.27 2.49
CA TYR A 77 -6.78 4.45 2.80
C TYR A 77 -6.77 4.74 4.30
N SER A 78 -7.94 4.75 4.94
CA SER A 78 -8.07 4.95 6.38
C SER A 78 -7.32 3.85 7.17
N TRP A 79 -7.40 2.60 6.71
CA TRP A 79 -6.76 1.47 7.36
C TRP A 79 -5.23 1.56 7.28
N VAL A 80 -4.69 1.77 6.08
CA VAL A 80 -3.24 1.93 5.86
C VAL A 80 -2.70 3.10 6.68
N THR A 81 -3.37 4.26 6.63
CA THR A 81 -2.93 5.45 7.37
C THR A 81 -3.01 5.28 8.88
N THR A 82 -3.98 4.52 9.39
CA THR A 82 -4.05 4.16 10.82
C THR A 82 -2.90 3.24 11.22
N LEU A 83 -2.61 2.21 10.41
CA LEU A 83 -1.59 1.21 10.73
C LEU A 83 -0.17 1.79 10.72
N ILE A 84 0.17 2.63 9.75
CA ILE A 84 1.51 3.24 9.67
C ILE A 84 1.79 4.23 10.81
N GLU A 85 0.74 4.75 11.47
CA GLU A 85 0.88 5.65 12.61
C GLU A 85 1.15 4.91 13.93
N LEU A 86 0.98 3.59 13.96
CA LEU A 86 1.22 2.77 15.15
C LEU A 86 2.70 2.85 15.59
N PRO A 87 2.98 2.99 16.90
CA PRO A 87 4.36 3.10 17.40
C PRO A 87 5.27 1.95 16.99
N ILE A 88 4.74 0.72 16.98
CA ILE A 88 5.51 -0.46 16.56
C ILE A 88 5.87 -0.41 15.07
N VAL A 89 4.95 0.03 14.21
CA VAL A 89 5.21 0.15 12.77
C VAL A 89 6.23 1.25 12.51
N LYS A 90 6.07 2.43 13.13
CA LYS A 90 7.06 3.51 13.05
C LYS A 90 8.44 3.09 13.53
N GLY A 91 8.51 2.31 14.62
CA GLY A 91 9.75 1.83 15.20
C GLY A 91 10.54 0.87 14.30
N ILE A 92 9.87 0.17 13.37
CA ILE A 92 10.50 -0.77 12.43
C ILE A 92 10.56 -0.26 10.99
N THR A 93 9.90 0.86 10.68
CA THR A 93 9.83 1.40 9.31
C THR A 93 11.22 1.85 8.86
N PRO A 94 11.71 1.40 7.69
CA PRO A 94 12.99 1.86 7.15
C PRO A 94 12.99 3.37 6.89
N SER A 95 14.16 4.01 6.95
CA SER A 95 14.28 5.42 6.58
C SER A 95 13.87 5.66 5.13
N HIS A 96 13.33 6.86 4.86
CA HIS A 96 12.88 7.27 3.53
C HIS A 96 13.95 6.99 2.45
N ASP A 97 15.20 7.44 2.65
CA ASP A 97 16.31 7.23 1.71
C ASP A 97 16.57 5.76 1.38
N LYS A 98 16.40 4.84 2.35
CA LYS A 98 16.59 3.40 2.12
C LYS A 98 15.49 2.86 1.22
N VAL A 99 14.24 3.28 1.45
CA VAL A 99 13.10 2.88 0.62
C VAL A 99 13.24 3.45 -0.79
N VAL A 100 13.59 4.73 -0.94
CA VAL A 100 13.86 5.35 -2.24
C VAL A 100 14.93 4.59 -3.01
N SER A 101 16.08 4.31 -2.36
CA SER A 101 17.18 3.58 -2.98
C SER A 101 16.76 2.19 -3.47
N PHE A 102 15.98 1.48 -2.66
CA PHE A 102 15.44 0.17 -3.02
C PHE A 102 14.46 0.24 -4.21
N LEU A 103 13.53 1.18 -4.20
CA LEU A 103 12.55 1.34 -5.28
C LEU A 103 13.20 1.78 -6.59
N LEU A 104 14.18 2.68 -6.55
CA LEU A 104 14.97 3.07 -7.72
C LEU A 104 15.76 1.89 -8.28
N PHE A 105 16.27 1.00 -7.43
CA PHE A 105 16.92 -0.24 -7.87
C PHE A 105 15.95 -1.20 -8.60
N LEU A 106 14.68 -1.26 -8.19
CA LEU A 106 13.66 -2.08 -8.86
C LEU A 106 13.21 -1.48 -10.20
N LYS A 107 13.09 -0.15 -10.25
CA LYS A 107 12.71 0.63 -11.44
C LYS A 107 13.80 0.63 -12.51
N LYS A 108 15.07 0.77 -12.09
CA LYS A 108 16.29 0.58 -12.90
C LYS A 108 16.48 -0.86 -13.31
#